data_AF-A0A6H0TNY6-F1
#
_entry.id   AF-A0A6H0TNY6-F1
#
_cell.length_a   1.000
_cell.length_b   1.000
_cell.length_c   1.000
_cell.angle_alpha   90.00
_cell.angle_beta   90.00
_cell.angle_gamma   90.00
#
_symmetry.space_group_name_H-M   'P 1'
#
loop_
_entity.id
_entity.type
_entity.pdbx_description
1 polymer ?
#
loop_
_entity_poly.entity_id
_entity_poly.type
_entity_poly.pdbx_seq_one_letter_code
_entity_poly.pdbx_strand_id
1 'polypeptide(L)'
;MIRLISISLQFSSVQKTLQQNHLESPHYQILMMSDENVKYRIVINAQSISKQPELLYLVDEKFDATAITILPTIDSGYTPICENNREIALGYIRSNLFDPSKMKILPSDLAGKNNDLHDLFNKYISKTIEEKATIYIYKSRFGPETKEDKIFHFKQINGIYNVHMNQGNKGIYHDGGILIQYKDHYWVAIFLAF
;
A
#
# COMPACT_ATOMS: atom_id res chain seq x y z
N MET A 1 12.14 -6.85 8.33
CA MET A 1 11.08 -6.88 9.37
C MET A 1 9.86 -6.22 8.76
N ILE A 2 8.72 -6.90 8.74
CA ILE A 2 7.52 -6.45 8.03
C ILE A 2 6.56 -5.79 8.97
N ARG A 3 5.82 -4.83 8.42
CA ARG A 3 5.27 -3.74 9.18
C ARG A 3 3.95 -3.34 8.53
N LEU A 4 2.94 -3.23 9.37
CA LEU A 4 1.64 -2.68 9.03
C LEU A 4 1.66 -1.19 9.39
N ILE A 5 1.14 -0.38 8.48
CA ILE A 5 0.63 0.93 8.86
C ILE A 5 -0.88 0.87 8.75
N SER A 6 -1.56 1.03 9.89
CA SER A 6 -3.01 1.25 9.97
C SER A 6 -3.18 2.75 10.07
N ILE A 7 -3.83 3.42 9.12
CA ILE A 7 -4.06 4.87 9.22
C ILE A 7 -5.54 5.15 8.97
N SER A 8 -6.16 5.81 9.94
CA SER A 8 -7.37 6.60 9.70
C SER A 8 -6.97 7.81 8.85
N LEU A 9 -7.28 7.78 7.55
CA LEU A 9 -6.85 8.81 6.61
C LEU A 9 -7.66 10.09 6.85
N GLN A 10 -7.10 11.05 7.59
CA GLN A 10 -7.72 12.37 7.76
C GLN A 10 -7.32 13.36 6.66
N PHE A 11 -6.20 13.13 5.97
CA PHE A 11 -5.71 13.99 4.89
C PHE A 11 -4.82 13.18 3.94
N SER A 12 -4.87 13.46 2.64
CA SER A 12 -3.83 12.99 1.71
C SER A 12 -3.50 14.04 0.65
N SER A 13 -2.22 14.06 0.26
CA SER A 13 -1.77 14.72 -0.97
C SER A 13 -1.09 13.67 -1.84
N VAL A 14 -1.50 13.59 -3.09
CA VAL A 14 -0.98 12.65 -4.09
C VAL A 14 -0.02 13.41 -5.02
N GLN A 15 1.13 12.81 -5.31
CA GLN A 15 2.06 13.35 -6.31
C GLN A 15 2.53 12.27 -7.29
N LYS A 16 2.48 12.60 -8.58
CA LYS A 16 3.12 11.82 -9.65
C LYS A 16 4.61 12.16 -9.70
N THR A 17 5.47 11.15 -9.60
CA THR A 17 6.91 11.32 -9.73
C THR A 17 7.47 10.31 -10.73
N LEU A 18 7.78 10.82 -11.92
CA LEU A 18 8.59 10.10 -12.91
C LEU A 18 10.03 10.56 -12.72
N GLN A 19 10.87 9.80 -12.02
CA GLN A 19 12.31 10.08 -12.06
C GLN A 19 12.88 9.50 -13.36
N GLN A 20 13.27 10.37 -14.29
CA GLN A 20 13.91 10.02 -15.57
C GLN A 20 15.41 9.65 -15.42
N ASN A 21 15.94 9.62 -14.20
CA ASN A 21 17.28 9.08 -13.96
C ASN A 21 17.20 7.56 -14.00
N HIS A 22 17.97 6.93 -14.90
CA HIS A 22 18.06 5.48 -15.13
C HIS A 22 18.36 4.58 -13.89
N LEU A 23 18.35 5.15 -12.67
CA LEU A 23 18.63 4.50 -11.39
C LEU A 23 17.41 4.40 -10.44
N GLU A 24 16.33 5.18 -10.63
CA GLU A 24 15.11 5.08 -9.80
C GLU A 24 13.88 4.74 -10.67
N SER A 25 13.15 3.67 -10.32
CA SER A 25 11.92 3.27 -11.03
C SER A 25 10.77 4.29 -10.85
N PRO A 26 9.88 4.46 -11.85
CA PRO A 26 8.68 5.28 -11.70
C PRO A 26 7.84 4.80 -10.50
N HIS A 27 7.24 5.73 -9.77
CA HIS A 27 6.48 5.43 -8.56
C HIS A 27 5.38 6.46 -8.27
N TYR A 28 4.36 6.02 -7.54
CA TYR A 28 3.26 6.82 -7.03
C TYR A 28 3.48 7.10 -5.54
N GLN A 29 3.26 8.35 -5.12
CA GLN A 29 3.52 8.77 -3.74
C GLN A 29 2.28 9.38 -3.10
N ILE A 30 2.03 8.97 -1.85
CA ILE A 30 0.90 9.43 -1.06
C ILE A 30 1.44 9.97 0.26
N LEU A 31 1.05 11.19 0.62
CA LEU A 31 1.17 11.66 1.99
C LEU A 31 -0.04 11.15 2.78
N MET A 32 0.22 10.51 3.91
CA MET A 32 -0.80 10.08 4.86
C MET A 32 -0.51 10.66 6.23
N MET A 33 -1.55 10.80 7.04
CA MET A 33 -1.45 11.30 8.40
C MET A 33 -2.28 10.42 9.32
N SER A 34 -1.67 9.90 10.38
CA SER A 34 -2.36 9.16 11.45
C SER A 34 -3.20 10.10 12.32
N ASP A 35 -4.07 9.54 13.16
CA ASP A 35 -4.85 10.29 14.15
C ASP A 35 -3.98 11.11 15.14
N GLU A 36 -2.74 10.69 15.42
CA GLU A 36 -1.78 11.45 16.25
C GLU A 36 -1.00 12.54 15.48
N ASN A 37 -1.44 12.90 14.28
CA ASN A 37 -0.77 13.87 13.38
C ASN A 37 0.64 13.48 12.90
N VAL A 38 1.06 12.22 13.07
CA VAL A 38 2.28 11.70 12.45
C VAL A 38 2.08 11.56 10.94
N LYS A 39 3.01 12.13 10.17
CA LYS A 39 3.00 12.07 8.70
C LYS A 39 3.82 10.90 8.18
N TYR A 40 3.32 10.30 7.11
CA TYR A 40 3.93 9.15 6.45
C TYR A 40 3.92 9.36 4.94
N ARG A 41 5.04 9.07 4.27
CA ARG A 41 5.11 8.96 2.82
C ARG A 41 4.99 7.51 2.40
N ILE A 42 3.98 7.19 1.61
CA ILE A 42 3.80 5.86 1.01
C ILE A 42 4.36 5.91 -0.41
N VAL A 43 5.16 4.92 -0.77
CA VAL A 43 5.78 4.78 -2.09
C VAL A 43 5.34 3.47 -2.73
N ILE A 44 4.66 3.58 -3.86
CA ILE A 44 4.19 2.44 -4.65
C ILE A 44 4.96 2.44 -5.96
N ASN A 45 5.77 1.40 -6.16
CA ASN A 45 6.59 1.27 -7.37
C ASN A 45 5.68 0.95 -8.56
N ALA A 46 5.87 1.64 -9.67
CA ALA A 46 5.17 1.41 -10.93
C ALA A 46 5.88 0.37 -11.81
N GLN A 47 7.19 0.19 -11.59
CA GLN A 47 8.02 -0.76 -12.29
C GLN A 47 9.08 -1.34 -11.36
N SER A 48 9.48 -2.59 -11.61
CA SER A 48 10.63 -3.21 -10.96
C SER A 48 11.93 -2.86 -11.68
N ILE A 49 13.05 -2.83 -10.96
CA ILE A 49 14.41 -2.78 -11.55
C ILE A 49 14.88 -4.15 -12.06
N SER A 50 14.04 -5.18 -11.98
CA SER A 50 14.35 -6.57 -12.33
C SER A 50 13.99 -6.93 -13.77
N LYS A 51 14.21 -8.20 -14.16
CA LYS A 51 13.89 -8.74 -15.50
C LYS A 51 12.38 -8.82 -15.80
N GLN A 52 11.53 -8.77 -14.78
CA GLN A 52 10.08 -8.61 -14.91
C GLN A 52 9.72 -7.22 -14.36
N PRO A 53 9.74 -6.19 -15.21
CA PRO A 53 9.51 -4.82 -14.77
C PRO A 53 8.02 -4.53 -14.56
N GLU A 54 7.09 -5.31 -15.14
CA GLU A 54 5.68 -5.00 -15.15
C GLU A 54 5.05 -5.13 -13.76
N LEU A 55 4.37 -4.07 -13.30
CA LEU A 55 3.52 -4.15 -12.12
C LEU A 55 2.25 -4.92 -12.48
N LEU A 56 1.94 -5.95 -11.71
CA LEU A 56 0.67 -6.65 -11.72
C LEU A 56 -0.23 -6.15 -10.61
N TYR A 57 -1.54 -6.08 -10.86
CA TYR A 57 -2.53 -5.70 -9.87
C TYR A 57 -3.79 -6.56 -9.93
N LEU A 58 -4.46 -6.67 -8.79
CA LEU A 58 -5.85 -7.11 -8.66
C LEU A 58 -6.53 -6.22 -7.64
N VAL A 59 -7.76 -5.77 -7.95
CA VAL A 59 -8.62 -5.14 -6.96
C VAL A 59 -9.82 -6.04 -6.70
N ASP A 60 -9.99 -6.39 -5.44
CA ASP A 60 -11.21 -7.01 -4.94
C ASP A 60 -12.06 -5.94 -4.27
N GLU A 61 -13.07 -5.45 -4.98
CA GLU A 61 -14.01 -4.46 -4.47
C GLU A 61 -15.04 -5.05 -3.48
N LYS A 62 -14.99 -6.35 -3.16
CA LYS A 62 -15.87 -6.98 -2.15
C LYS A 62 -15.07 -7.96 -1.30
N PHE A 63 -13.91 -7.50 -0.84
CA PHE A 63 -12.94 -8.35 -0.16
C PHE A 63 -13.54 -8.97 1.10
N ASP A 64 -13.42 -10.29 1.22
CA ASP A 64 -13.86 -11.01 2.41
C ASP A 64 -12.84 -10.84 3.54
N ALA A 65 -13.10 -9.87 4.42
CA ALA A 65 -12.27 -9.58 5.58
C ALA A 65 -12.60 -10.45 6.81
N THR A 66 -13.40 -11.51 6.70
CA THR A 66 -13.72 -12.41 7.83
C THR A 66 -12.48 -13.06 8.44
N ALA A 67 -11.40 -13.22 7.65
CA ALA A 67 -10.12 -13.73 8.13
C ALA A 67 -9.26 -12.67 8.85
N ILE A 68 -9.63 -11.38 8.81
CA ILE A 68 -8.79 -10.28 9.30
C ILE A 68 -9.57 -9.30 10.21
N THR A 69 -10.38 -9.87 11.10
CA THR A 69 -11.22 -9.13 12.06
C THR A 69 -10.45 -8.33 13.10
N ILE A 70 -9.14 -8.55 13.21
CA ILE A 70 -8.25 -7.88 14.17
C ILE A 70 -7.84 -6.46 13.73
N LEU A 71 -7.86 -6.16 12.42
CA LEU A 71 -7.40 -4.86 11.91
C LEU A 71 -8.15 -3.64 12.47
N PRO A 72 -9.48 -3.67 12.64
CA PRO A 72 -10.21 -2.54 13.20
C PRO A 72 -9.87 -2.22 14.66
N THR A 73 -9.21 -3.14 15.38
CA THR A 73 -8.82 -2.93 16.78
C THR A 73 -7.39 -2.40 16.92
N ILE A 74 -6.67 -2.21 15.82
CA ILE A 74 -5.29 -1.74 15.83
C ILE A 74 -5.27 -0.22 15.83
N ASP A 75 -4.49 0.37 16.73
CA ASP A 75 -4.31 1.81 16.80
C ASP A 75 -3.79 2.40 15.48
N SER A 76 -4.23 3.62 15.17
CA SER A 76 -3.73 4.36 14.03
C SER A 76 -2.22 4.64 14.18
N GLY A 77 -1.52 4.62 13.06
CA GLY A 77 -0.07 4.72 12.95
C GLY A 77 0.56 3.40 12.57
N TYR A 78 1.68 3.10 13.23
CA TYR A 78 2.57 2.03 12.82
C TYR A 78 2.49 0.85 13.79
N THR A 79 2.32 -0.35 13.24
CA THR A 79 2.36 -1.61 13.98
C THR A 79 3.41 -2.56 13.39
N PRO A 80 4.46 -2.94 14.15
CA PRO A 80 5.41 -3.97 13.69
C PRO A 80 4.71 -5.32 13.61
N ILE A 81 4.96 -6.07 12.54
CA ILE A 81 4.53 -7.48 12.43
C ILE A 81 5.69 -8.37 12.85
N CYS A 82 5.48 -9.18 13.88
CA CYS A 82 6.42 -10.11 14.45
C CYS A 82 5.75 -11.47 14.69
N GLU A 83 6.44 -12.40 15.35
CA GLU A 83 5.91 -13.74 15.59
C GLU A 83 4.67 -13.76 16.49
N ASN A 84 4.52 -12.75 17.34
CA ASN A 84 3.46 -12.67 18.34
C ASN A 84 2.16 -12.05 17.83
N ASN A 85 2.16 -11.47 16.62
CA ASN A 85 0.98 -10.86 16.01
C ASN A 85 0.86 -11.21 14.51
N ARG A 86 1.24 -12.45 14.14
CA ARG A 86 1.23 -12.93 12.74
C ARG A 86 -0.17 -12.93 12.12
N GLU A 87 -1.21 -12.96 12.93
CA GLU A 87 -2.62 -12.90 12.51
C GLU A 87 -2.97 -11.58 11.81
N ILE A 88 -2.22 -10.50 12.03
CA ILE A 88 -2.46 -9.23 11.31
C ILE A 88 -1.81 -9.20 9.94
N ALA A 89 -1.00 -10.21 9.59
CA ALA A 89 -0.09 -10.18 8.47
C ALA A 89 -0.71 -10.71 7.16
N LEU A 90 -0.34 -10.11 6.02
CA LEU A 90 -0.80 -10.57 4.70
C LEU A 90 0.06 -11.72 4.18
N GLY A 91 -0.61 -12.79 3.78
CA GLY A 91 -0.01 -13.92 3.05
C GLY A 91 -0.90 -14.35 1.90
N TYR A 92 -0.58 -13.91 0.68
CA TYR A 92 -1.42 -14.13 -0.51
C TYR A 92 -1.68 -15.61 -0.76
N ILE A 93 -0.61 -16.42 -0.75
CA ILE A 93 -0.64 -17.85 -1.07
C ILE A 93 -1.21 -18.68 0.09
N ARG A 94 -0.78 -18.38 1.33
CA ARG A 94 -1.14 -19.20 2.50
C ARG A 94 -2.56 -18.96 2.98
N SER A 95 -3.04 -17.73 2.85
CA SER A 95 -4.41 -17.36 3.23
C SER A 95 -5.38 -17.46 2.05
N ASN A 96 -4.91 -17.91 0.88
CA ASN A 96 -5.71 -18.05 -0.35
C ASN A 96 -6.57 -16.80 -0.64
N LEU A 97 -5.97 -15.62 -0.50
CA LEU A 97 -6.70 -14.34 -0.51
C LEU A 97 -7.34 -14.05 -1.88
N PHE A 98 -6.71 -14.52 -2.95
CA PHE A 98 -7.21 -14.42 -4.31
C PHE A 98 -6.46 -15.41 -5.19
N ASP A 99 -6.93 -15.56 -6.43
CA ASP A 99 -6.29 -16.34 -7.48
C ASP A 99 -5.28 -15.48 -8.24
N PRO A 100 -3.95 -15.72 -8.13
CA PRO A 100 -2.92 -14.90 -8.79
C PRO A 100 -3.04 -14.82 -10.30
N SER A 101 -3.67 -15.81 -10.95
CA SER A 101 -3.88 -15.79 -12.40
C SER A 101 -4.85 -14.69 -12.86
N LYS A 102 -5.63 -14.11 -11.93
CA LYS A 102 -6.54 -13.00 -12.19
C LYS A 102 -5.87 -11.63 -12.15
N MET A 103 -4.60 -11.56 -11.73
CA MET A 103 -3.86 -10.30 -11.78
C MET A 103 -3.66 -9.84 -13.22
N LYS A 104 -3.67 -8.52 -13.42
CA LYS A 104 -3.50 -7.88 -14.73
C LYS A 104 -2.28 -6.97 -14.68
N ILE A 105 -1.66 -6.73 -15.83
CA ILE A 105 -0.63 -5.70 -15.93
C ILE A 105 -1.28 -4.34 -15.66
N LEU A 106 -0.65 -3.56 -14.78
CA LEU A 106 -0.95 -2.17 -14.48
C LEU A 106 0.11 -1.29 -15.15
N PRO A 107 -0.23 -0.60 -16.24
CA PRO A 107 0.67 0.39 -16.84
C PRO A 107 1.07 1.45 -15.81
N SER A 108 2.32 1.90 -15.86
CA SER A 108 2.80 2.99 -15.00
C SER A 108 2.21 4.34 -15.39
N ASP A 109 2.02 4.55 -16.69
CA ASP A 109 1.50 5.78 -17.29
C ASP A 109 0.94 5.43 -18.67
N LEU A 110 -0.36 5.66 -18.89
CA LEU A 110 -1.00 5.37 -20.17
C LEU A 110 -2.02 6.46 -20.49
N ALA A 111 -2.01 6.96 -21.73
CA ALA A 111 -3.02 7.91 -22.16
C ALA A 111 -4.42 7.27 -22.10
N GLY A 112 -5.38 7.97 -21.49
CA GLY A 112 -6.74 7.48 -21.29
C GLY A 112 -7.24 7.80 -19.90
N LYS A 113 -8.34 7.16 -19.49
CA LYS A 113 -8.87 7.22 -18.14
C LYS A 113 -9.05 5.80 -17.61
N ASN A 114 -8.78 5.61 -16.33
CA ASN A 114 -8.93 4.36 -15.60
C ASN A 114 -8.10 3.22 -16.19
N ASN A 115 -6.89 3.51 -16.68
CA ASN A 115 -6.06 2.53 -17.38
C ASN A 115 -4.60 2.47 -16.91
N ASP A 116 -4.22 3.24 -15.90
CA ASP A 116 -2.87 3.22 -15.34
C ASP A 116 -2.87 3.25 -13.79
N LEU A 117 -1.66 3.17 -13.24
CA LEU A 117 -1.38 3.25 -11.80
C LEU A 117 -1.98 4.49 -11.14
N HIS A 118 -1.84 5.65 -11.78
CA HIS A 118 -2.28 6.91 -11.21
C HIS A 118 -3.80 6.94 -11.10
N ASP A 119 -4.50 6.55 -12.16
CA ASP A 119 -5.95 6.49 -12.17
C ASP A 119 -6.49 5.53 -11.12
N LEU A 120 -5.86 4.35 -10.99
CA LEU A 120 -6.24 3.35 -10.01
C LEU A 120 -6.16 3.91 -8.58
N PHE A 121 -4.99 4.45 -8.20
CA PHE A 121 -4.80 4.95 -6.84
C PHE A 121 -5.54 6.26 -6.59
N ASN A 122 -5.66 7.15 -7.57
CA ASN A 122 -6.50 8.33 -7.45
C ASN A 122 -7.95 7.94 -7.13
N LYS A 123 -8.53 6.96 -7.86
CA LYS A 123 -9.90 6.48 -7.62
C LYS A 123 -10.08 6.03 -6.16
N TYR A 124 -9.25 5.11 -5.67
CA TYR A 124 -9.45 4.52 -4.34
C TYR A 124 -9.03 5.45 -3.21
N ILE A 125 -7.96 6.22 -3.35
CA ILE A 125 -7.53 7.17 -2.32
C ILE A 125 -8.54 8.32 -2.19
N SER A 126 -9.04 8.89 -3.31
CA SER A 126 -10.09 9.91 -3.24
C SER A 126 -11.35 9.39 -2.57
N LYS A 127 -11.82 8.19 -2.94
CA LYS A 127 -12.97 7.55 -2.29
C LYS A 127 -12.74 7.32 -0.80
N THR A 128 -11.53 6.90 -0.42
CA THR A 128 -11.16 6.67 0.99
C THR A 128 -11.27 7.93 1.82
N ILE A 129 -10.81 9.08 1.29
CA ILE A 129 -10.93 10.38 1.95
C ILE A 129 -12.39 10.82 2.06
N GLU A 130 -13.13 10.74 0.95
CA GLU A 130 -14.53 11.16 0.88
C GLU A 130 -15.40 10.42 1.91
N GLU A 131 -15.20 9.10 2.00
CA GLU A 131 -15.96 8.26 2.91
C GLU A 131 -15.38 8.18 4.33
N LYS A 132 -14.24 8.85 4.58
CA LYS A 132 -13.50 8.79 5.84
C LYS A 132 -13.18 7.33 6.25
N ALA A 133 -12.78 6.54 5.27
CA ALA A 133 -12.46 5.13 5.43
C ALA A 133 -11.05 4.95 6.02
N THR A 134 -10.84 3.81 6.68
CA THR A 134 -9.54 3.44 7.24
C THR A 134 -8.74 2.68 6.18
N ILE A 135 -7.46 3.02 6.02
CA ILE A 135 -6.56 2.32 5.10
C ILE A 135 -5.49 1.56 5.90
N TYR A 136 -5.19 0.37 5.43
CA TYR A 136 -4.17 -0.51 5.95
C TYR A 136 -3.15 -0.78 4.86
N ILE A 137 -1.90 -0.41 5.10
CA ILE A 137 -0.82 -0.53 4.11
C ILE A 137 0.27 -1.42 4.68
N TYR A 138 0.56 -2.47 3.94
CA TYR A 138 1.53 -3.49 4.33
C TYR A 138 2.78 -3.31 3.48
N LYS A 139 3.94 -3.18 4.14
CA LYS A 139 5.25 -3.66 3.68
C LYS A 139 6.38 -3.21 4.61
N SER A 140 7.37 -2.50 4.08
CA SER A 140 8.64 -2.15 4.70
C SER A 140 8.60 -0.68 5.05
N ARG A 141 9.02 -0.37 6.27
CA ARG A 141 9.10 1.01 6.75
C ARG A 141 10.48 1.60 6.45
N PHE A 142 10.51 2.87 6.05
CA PHE A 142 11.69 3.72 6.18
C PHE A 142 11.44 4.80 7.24
N GLY A 143 12.51 5.30 7.85
CA GLY A 143 12.41 6.18 9.01
C GLY A 143 11.93 5.49 10.30
N PRO A 144 11.66 6.26 11.36
CA PRO A 144 11.72 7.72 11.40
C PRO A 144 13.18 8.21 11.40
N GLU A 145 13.51 9.17 10.55
CA GLU A 145 14.82 9.86 10.54
C GLU A 145 14.60 11.36 10.74
N THR A 146 15.56 12.09 11.31
CA THR A 146 15.41 13.53 11.61
C THR A 146 15.37 14.45 10.38
N LYS A 147 15.68 13.90 9.20
CA LYS A 147 15.68 14.64 7.93
C LYS A 147 14.27 15.01 7.50
N GLU A 148 14.18 16.07 6.70
CA GLU A 148 12.95 16.48 6.03
C GLU A 148 12.64 15.53 4.86
N ASP A 149 11.35 15.26 4.63
CA ASP A 149 10.89 14.52 3.47
C ASP A 149 11.12 15.30 2.17
N LYS A 150 11.78 14.68 1.19
CA LYS A 150 12.17 15.33 -0.08
C LYS A 150 11.00 15.63 -1.03
N ILE A 151 9.81 15.08 -0.78
CA ILE A 151 8.65 15.14 -1.70
C ILE A 151 7.57 16.03 -1.11
N PHE A 152 7.19 15.77 0.15
CA PHE A 152 6.10 16.44 0.84
C PHE A 152 6.57 17.41 1.94
N HIS A 153 7.90 17.59 2.11
CA HIS A 153 8.50 18.62 2.96
C HIS A 153 8.05 18.60 4.43
N PHE A 154 7.68 17.42 4.96
CA PHE A 154 7.38 17.27 6.38
C PHE A 154 8.64 16.91 7.18
N LYS A 155 8.70 17.38 8.43
CA LYS A 155 9.80 17.07 9.36
C LYS A 155 9.71 15.62 9.83
N GLN A 156 10.86 15.01 10.07
CA GLN A 156 11.02 13.63 10.49
C GLN A 156 10.48 12.62 9.47
N ILE A 157 11.24 12.39 8.40
CA ILE A 157 10.85 11.47 7.32
C ILE A 157 10.50 10.08 7.87
N ASN A 158 9.34 9.58 7.46
CA ASN A 158 8.76 8.33 7.91
C ASN A 158 7.83 7.81 6.80
N GLY A 159 7.69 6.50 6.63
CA GLY A 159 6.85 5.99 5.55
C GLY A 159 6.95 4.50 5.26
N ILE A 160 6.25 4.07 4.21
CA ILE A 160 6.30 2.70 3.68
C ILE A 160 6.75 2.71 2.22
N TYR A 161 7.49 1.67 1.83
CA TYR A 161 7.90 1.40 0.46
C TYR A 161 7.77 -0.08 0.12
N ASN A 162 7.90 -0.43 -1.16
CA ASN A 162 7.78 -1.78 -1.70
C ASN A 162 6.40 -2.43 -1.47
N VAL A 163 5.31 -1.66 -1.56
CA VAL A 163 3.93 -2.12 -1.36
C VAL A 163 3.50 -3.11 -2.46
N HIS A 164 4.01 -4.34 -2.42
CA HIS A 164 3.71 -5.42 -3.35
C HIS A 164 4.03 -6.79 -2.72
N MET A 165 3.57 -7.87 -3.35
CA MET A 165 3.84 -9.25 -3.00
C MET A 165 5.34 -9.52 -2.87
N ASN A 166 5.75 -10.36 -1.92
CA ASN A 166 7.16 -10.72 -1.77
C ASN A 166 7.61 -11.70 -2.87
N GLN A 167 8.53 -11.27 -3.75
CA GLN A 167 9.08 -12.13 -4.80
C GLN A 167 10.18 -13.03 -4.22
N GLY A 168 10.05 -14.35 -4.36
CA GLY A 168 11.18 -15.27 -4.27
C GLY A 168 11.41 -16.03 -2.96
N ASN A 169 10.62 -15.82 -1.90
CA ASN A 169 10.68 -16.67 -0.70
C ASN A 169 9.31 -17.30 -0.41
N LYS A 170 9.22 -18.63 -0.53
CA LYS A 170 8.03 -19.46 -0.22
C LYS A 170 7.75 -19.53 1.30
N GLY A 171 7.80 -18.41 2.02
CA GLY A 171 7.68 -18.44 3.47
C GLY A 171 7.47 -17.09 4.15
N ILE A 172 6.45 -17.12 5.01
CA ILE A 172 6.08 -16.17 6.07
C ILE A 172 5.37 -14.92 5.54
N TYR A 173 4.22 -14.61 6.15
CA TYR A 173 3.25 -13.52 5.95
C TYR A 173 3.84 -12.13 5.69
N HIS A 174 4.48 -11.99 4.54
CA HIS A 174 5.39 -10.91 4.23
C HIS A 174 5.00 -10.14 2.95
N ASP A 175 3.77 -10.37 2.50
CA ASP A 175 3.25 -9.72 1.32
C ASP A 175 2.87 -8.28 1.64
N GLY A 176 3.16 -7.39 0.71
CA GLY A 176 2.64 -6.04 0.73
C GLY A 176 1.27 -6.02 0.08
N GLY A 177 0.50 -4.97 0.34
CA GLY A 177 -0.85 -4.82 -0.15
C GLY A 177 -1.53 -3.65 0.55
N ILE A 178 -2.73 -3.33 0.08
CA ILE A 178 -3.54 -2.25 0.63
C ILE A 178 -4.94 -2.79 0.89
N LEU A 179 -5.44 -2.62 2.10
CA LEU A 179 -6.83 -2.88 2.46
C LEU A 179 -7.49 -1.56 2.83
N ILE A 180 -8.74 -1.36 2.42
CA ILE A 180 -9.52 -0.17 2.74
C ILE A 180 -10.81 -0.65 3.39
N GLN A 181 -11.06 -0.19 4.61
CA GLN A 181 -12.28 -0.45 5.35
C GLN A 181 -13.20 0.78 5.27
N TYR A 182 -14.29 0.61 4.54
CA TYR A 182 -15.39 1.57 4.52
C TYR A 182 -16.41 1.24 5.62
N LYS A 183 -17.50 2.00 5.65
CA LYS A 183 -18.64 1.76 6.56
C LYS A 183 -19.28 0.40 6.31
N ASP A 184 -20.07 -0.07 7.27
CA ASP A 184 -20.86 -1.31 7.20
C ASP A 184 -20.03 -2.56 6.87
N HIS A 185 -18.77 -2.60 7.33
CA HIS A 185 -17.83 -3.69 7.06
C HIS A 185 -17.60 -3.96 5.57
N TYR A 186 -17.73 -2.95 4.72
CA TYR A 186 -17.36 -3.06 3.31
C TYR A 186 -15.85 -2.88 3.14
N TRP A 187 -15.20 -3.88 2.53
CA TRP A 187 -13.75 -3.90 2.34
C TRP A 187 -13.38 -3.92 0.87
N VAL A 188 -12.32 -3.17 0.55
CA VAL A 188 -11.63 -3.25 -0.74
C VAL A 188 -10.19 -3.68 -0.49
N ALA A 189 -9.71 -4.64 -1.26
CA ALA A 189 -8.31 -5.05 -1.25
C ALA A 189 -7.64 -4.74 -2.59
N ILE A 190 -6.47 -4.09 -2.55
CA ILE A 190 -5.62 -3.84 -3.71
C ILE A 190 -4.34 -4.65 -3.51
N PHE A 191 -4.19 -5.66 -4.35
CA PHE A 191 -3.04 -6.54 -4.37
C PHE A 191 -2.12 -6.17 -5.51
N LEU A 192 -0.83 -6.02 -5.21
CA LEU A 192 0.22 -5.68 -6.18
C LEU A 192 1.28 -6.78 -6.22
N ALA A 193 1.90 -7.02 -7.37
CA ALA A 193 3.02 -7.94 -7.55
C ALA A 193 3.93 -7.49 -8.71
N PHE A 194 5.17 -7.94 -8.70
CA PHE A 194 6.09 -7.88 -9.84
C PHE A 194 6.43 -9.30 -10.29
#